data_AF-A0AAV4PP61-F1
#
_entry.id   AF-A0AAV4PP61-F1
#
_cell.length_a   1.000
_cell.length_b   1.000
_cell.length_c   1.000
_cell.angle_alpha   90.00
_cell.angle_beta   90.00
_cell.angle_gamma   90.00
#
_symmetry.space_group_name_H-M   'P 1'
#
loop_
_entity.id
_entity.type
_entity.pdbx_description
1 polymer ?
#
loop_
_entity_poly.entity_id
_entity_poly.type
_entity_poly.pdbx_seq_one_letter_code
_entity_poly.pdbx_strand_id
1 'polypeptide(L)' 'MILDDGGDATHLMLKKYPAMFRGIKGIVEESVTGVHRLYQLSKAQKLTVPAMNVNDSVTKPNLTISIAAEKAS' A
#
# COMPACT_ATOMS: atom_id res chain seq x y z
N MET A 1 -10.16 -0.90 7.36
CA MET A 1 -9.33 -1.61 6.36
C MET A 1 -9.63 -0.96 5.04
N ILE A 2 -8.62 -0.73 4.18
CA ILE A 2 -8.81 -0.18 2.85
C ILE A 2 -8.49 -1.28 1.83
N LEU A 3 -9.37 -1.45 0.85
CA LEU A 3 -9.13 -2.22 -0.36
C LEU A 3 -9.06 -1.21 -1.50
N ASP A 4 -7.92 -1.11 -2.17
CA ASP A 4 -7.62 -0.04 -3.14
C ASP A 4 -7.08 -0.63 -4.44
N ASP A 5 -7.40 0.04 -5.54
CA ASP A 5 -6.99 -0.30 -6.90
C ASP A 5 -6.56 1.00 -7.60
N GLY A 6 -5.32 1.40 -7.35
CA GLY A 6 -4.71 2.61 -7.91
C GLY A 6 -4.09 3.53 -6.86
N GLY A 7 -4.48 3.40 -5.59
CA GLY A 7 -3.89 4.16 -4.47
C GLY A 7 -4.51 5.53 -4.21
N ASP A 8 -5.57 5.91 -4.92
CA ASP A 8 -6.23 7.22 -4.76
C ASP A 8 -7.03 7.30 -3.45
N ALA A 9 -7.71 6.21 -3.06
CA ALA A 9 -8.43 6.15 -1.80
C ALA A 9 -7.47 6.23 -0.60
N THR A 10 -6.35 5.52 -0.69
CA THR A 10 -5.26 5.57 0.28
C THR A 10 -4.69 6.98 0.40
N HIS A 11 -4.42 7.66 -0.73
CA HIS A 11 -3.91 9.02 -0.72
C HIS A 11 -4.90 10.02 -0.11
N LEU A 12 -6.18 9.91 -0.47
CA LEU A 12 -7.23 10.77 0.05
C LEU A 12 -7.40 10.61 1.55
N MET A 13 -7.40 9.36 2.05
CA MET A 13 -7.51 9.08 3.49
C MET A 13 -6.32 9.61 4.26
N LEU A 14 -5.10 9.43 3.75
CA LEU A 14 -3.89 9.97 4.38
C LEU A 14 -3.91 11.50 4.45
N LYS A 15 -4.38 12.18 3.39
CA LYS A 15 -4.39 13.64 3.29
C LYS A 15 -5.54 14.30 4.05
N LYS A 16 -6.76 13.77 3.93
CA LYS A 16 -7.97 14.39 4.51
C LYS A 16 -8.32 13.86 5.89
N TYR A 17 -7.98 12.60 6.19
CA TYR A 17 -8.40 11.92 7.42
C TYR A 17 -7.24 11.21 8.14
N PRO A 18 -6.12 11.90 8.44
CA PRO A 18 -4.92 11.28 9.01
C PRO A 18 -5.17 10.61 10.37
N ALA A 19 -6.09 11.15 11.18
CA ALA A 19 -6.47 10.55 12.45
C ALA A 19 -7.19 9.21 12.28
N MET A 20 -8.11 9.14 11.30
CA MET A 20 -8.84 7.91 10.97
C MET A 20 -7.92 6.89 10.30
N PHE A 21 -6.99 7.37 9.45
CA PHE A 21 -6.01 6.54 8.77
C PHE A 21 -5.13 5.78 9.77
N ARG A 22 -4.69 6.39 10.87
CA ARG A 22 -3.94 5.66 11.92
C ARG A 22 -4.75 4.55 12.62
N GLY A 23 -6.07 4.59 12.54
CA GLY A 23 -6.96 3.59 13.15
C GLY A 23 -7.30 2.43 12.22
N ILE A 24 -6.89 2.44 10.95
CA ILE A 24 -7.21 1.33 10.04
C ILE A 24 -6.25 0.16 10.26
N LYS A 25 -6.81 -1.06 10.23
CA LYS A 25 -6.04 -2.30 10.40
C LYS A 25 -4.97 -2.54 9.32
N GLY A 26 -5.12 -1.93 8.15
CA GLY A 26 -4.19 -2.07 7.04
C GLY A 26 -4.84 -1.78 5.69
N ILE A 27 -4.01 -1.85 4.66
CA ILE A 27 -4.34 -1.60 3.25
C ILE A 27 -4.07 -2.86 2.45
N VAL A 28 -4.94 -3.17 1.50
CA VAL A 28 -4.78 -4.22 0.50
C VAL A 28 -4.83 -3.53 -0.86
N GLU A 29 -3.74 -3.62 -1.63
CA GLU A 29 -3.61 -2.94 -2.92
C GLU A 29 -3.51 -3.93 -4.07
N GLU A 30 -4.31 -3.68 -5.10
CA GLU A 30 -4.42 -4.55 -6.26
C GLU A 30 -3.58 -4.09 -7.46
N SER A 31 -3.26 -2.80 -7.58
CA SER A 31 -2.59 -2.26 -8.77
C SER A 31 -1.08 -2.06 -8.59
N VAL A 32 -0.34 -2.19 -9.69
CA VAL A 32 1.09 -1.86 -9.75
C VAL A 32 1.35 -0.39 -9.39
N THR A 33 0.49 0.51 -9.87
CA THR A 33 0.62 1.96 -9.62
C THR A 33 0.40 2.29 -8.15
N GLY A 34 -0.61 1.69 -7.52
CA GLY A 34 -0.87 1.85 -6.09
C GLY A 34 0.23 1.22 -5.23
N VAL A 35 0.76 0.05 -5.61
CA VAL A 35 1.92 -0.57 -4.95
C VAL A 35 3.12 0.36 -5.01
N HIS A 36 3.39 0.97 -6.17
CA HIS A 36 4.49 1.93 -6.30
C HIS A 36 4.31 3.12 -5.36
N ARG A 37 3.09 3.66 -5.23
CA ARG A 37 2.77 4.75 -4.30
C ARG A 37 2.96 4.32 -2.84
N LEU A 38 2.51 3.13 -2.46
CA LEU A 38 2.73 2.57 -1.12
C LEU A 38 4.22 2.44 -0.81
N TYR A 39 5.04 2.04 -1.78
CA TYR A 39 6.49 1.96 -1.63
C TYR A 39 7.14 3.33 -1.41
N GLN A 40 6.70 4.36 -2.15
CA GLN A 40 7.16 5.74 -1.93
C GLN A 40 6.77 6.25 -0.54
N LEU A 41 5.55 5.95 -0.07
CA LEU A 41 5.10 6.30 1.27
C LEU A 41 5.88 5.58 2.37
N SER A 42 6.22 4.30 2.16
CA SER A 42 7.05 3.51 3.07
C SER A 42 8.47 4.07 3.16
N LYS A 43 9.11 4.36 2.02
CA LYS A 43 10.44 4.98 1.96
C LYS A 43 10.48 6.35 2.62
N ALA A 44 9.41 7.13 2.48
CA ALA A 44 9.26 8.43 3.12
C ALA A 44 8.85 8.35 4.62
N GLN A 45 8.72 7.15 5.19
CA GLN A 45 8.24 6.92 6.56
C GLN A 45 6.85 7.54 6.85
N LYS A 46 6.02 7.68 5.80
CA LYS A 46 4.67 8.24 5.88
C LYS A 46 3.57 7.17 5.93
N LEU A 47 3.92 5.91 5.65
CA LEU A 47 3.01 4.79 5.74
C LEU A 47 2.91 4.33 7.21
N THR A 48 1.84 4.74 7.89
CA THR A 48 1.64 4.49 9.33
C THR A 48 0.86 3.21 9.65
N VAL A 49 0.46 2.45 8.62
CA VAL A 49 -0.34 1.23 8.73
C VAL A 49 0.23 0.15 7.82
N PRO A 50 0.08 -1.13 8.17
CA PRO A 50 0.56 -2.22 7.32
C PRO A 50 -0.17 -2.24 5.98
N ALA A 51 0.55 -2.56 4.91
CA ALA A 51 -0.01 -2.69 3.58
C ALA A 51 0.38 -4.04 2.95
N MET A 52 -0.54 -4.66 2.23
CA MET A 52 -0.34 -5.92 1.52
C MET A 52 -0.47 -5.70 0.02
N ASN A 53 0.51 -6.20 -0.72
CA ASN A 53 0.50 -6.24 -2.18
C ASN A 53 -0.19 -7.52 -2.65
N VAL A 54 -1.40 -7.42 -3.22
CA VAL A 54 -2.12 -8.56 -3.82
C VAL A 54 -1.76 -8.75 -5.29
N ASN A 55 -1.17 -7.73 -5.91
CA ASN A 55 -0.73 -7.78 -7.30
C ASN A 55 0.36 -8.85 -7.54
N ASP A 56 1.23 -9.12 -6.57
CA ASP A 56 2.28 -10.14 -6.67
C ASP A 56 1.78 -11.56 -6.34
N SER A 57 0.47 -11.75 -6.15
CA SER A 57 -0.07 -13.09 -5.93
C SER A 57 0.05 -13.93 -7.21
N VAL A 58 0.55 -15.17 -7.07
CA VAL A 58 0.81 -16.13 -8.17
C VAL A 58 -0.43 -16.43 -9.01
N THR A 59 -1.62 -16.16 -8.48
CA THR A 59 -2.93 -16.35 -9.10
C THR A 59 -3.47 -15.10 -9.83
N LYS A 60 -2.82 -13.94 -9.72
CA LYS A 60 -3.13 -12.75 -10.52
C LYS A 60 -2.30 -12.81 -11.82
N PRO A 61 -2.88 -12.64 -13.02
CA PRO A 61 -2.15 -12.81 -14.28
C PRO A 61 -0.87 -11.94 -14.32
N ASN A 62 0.27 -12.62 -14.42
CA ASN A 62 1.60 -12.08 -14.14
C ASN A 62 2.05 -11.00 -15.12
N LEU A 63 2.09 -9.76 -14.63
CA LEU A 63 3.06 -8.73 -14.99
C LEU A 63 3.33 -7.99 -13.67
N THR A 64 4.41 -8.29 -12.91
CA THR A 64 5.08 -7.33 -11.97
C THR A 64 6.14 -7.96 -11.05
N ILE A 65 7.05 -7.06 -10.64
CA ILE A 65 8.31 -7.13 -9.92
C ILE A 65 8.10 -7.35 -8.40
N SER A 66 8.80 -8.33 -7.84
CA SER A 66 8.85 -8.65 -6.41
C SER A 66 9.58 -7.57 -5.59
N ILE A 67 9.06 -7.23 -4.41
CA ILE A 67 9.85 -6.53 -3.38
C ILE A 67 9.65 -7.16 -2.01
N ALA A 68 10.71 -7.82 -1.54
CA ALA A 68 10.86 -8.21 -0.15
C ALA A 68 11.10 -6.96 0.71
N ALA A 69 10.29 -6.79 1.75
CA ALA A 69 10.57 -5.85 2.82
C ALA A 69 11.74 -6.39 3.65
N GLU A 70 12.97 -6.11 3.23
CA GLU A 70 14.13 -6.35 4.05
C GLU A 70 14.19 -5.30 5.17
N LYS A 71 14.52 -5.79 6.37
CA LYS A 71 14.33 -5.15 7.67
C LYS A 71 15.00 -3.79 7.76
N ALA A 72 14.30 -2.85 8.41
CA ALA A 72 14.92 -1.71 9.06
C ALA A 72 15.94 -2.22 10.10
N SER A 73 17.22 -1.96 9.84
CA SER A 73 18.31 -1.93 10.82
C SER A 73 19.08 -0.63 10.64
#